data_AF-A0A1Z9LWA6-F1
#
_entry.id   AF-A0A1Z9LWA6-F1
#
_cell.length_a   1.000
_cell.length_b   1.000
_cell.length_c   1.000
_cell.angle_alpha   90.00
_cell.angle_beta   90.00
_cell.angle_gamma   90.00
#
_symmetry.space_group_name_H-M   'P 1'
#
loop_
_entity.id
_entity.type
_entity.pdbx_description
1 polymer ?
#
loop_
_entity_poly.entity_id
_entity_poly.type
_entity_poly.pdbx_seq_one_letter_code
_entity_poly.pdbx_strand_id
1 'polypeptide(L)'
;ESVKEKLDVDYTGLSGISFLKEIIKKEPGTHKINIAVNSWYPLWRMKELLEKKDRERLVIYATDKKSEADYIFSNRIYDVDKKYHKKYDLPINFKKIKEFKVDKTIIYEVYAKVD
;
A
#
# COMPACT_ATOMS: atom_id res chain seq x y z
N GLU A 1 17.94 18.16 -8.10
CA GLU A 1 17.90 17.92 -6.64
C GLU A 1 18.20 16.47 -6.36
N SER A 2 19.03 16.21 -5.35
CA SER A 2 19.40 14.85 -4.94
C SER A 2 18.45 14.33 -3.86
N VAL A 3 18.27 13.00 -3.75
CA VAL A 3 17.46 12.36 -2.70
C VAL A 3 17.73 12.97 -1.31
N LYS A 4 18.98 13.36 -1.04
CA LYS A 4 19.45 13.96 0.21
C LYS A 4 18.68 15.22 0.62
N GLU A 5 18.28 16.05 -0.34
CA GLU A 5 17.55 17.31 -0.08
C GLU A 5 16.07 17.07 0.24
N LYS A 6 15.58 15.85 -0.01
CA LYS A 6 14.18 15.45 0.22
C LYS A 6 14.00 14.53 1.43
N LEU A 7 15.08 14.14 2.12
CA LEU A 7 15.05 13.20 3.25
C LEU A 7 14.31 13.75 4.49
N ASP A 8 14.07 15.07 4.55
CA ASP A 8 13.25 15.68 5.60
C ASP A 8 11.74 15.35 5.47
N VAL A 9 11.34 14.71 4.37
CA VAL A 9 9.95 14.33 4.09
C VAL A 9 9.67 12.90 4.55
N ASP A 10 8.64 12.70 5.39
CA ASP A 10 8.16 11.36 5.77
C ASP A 10 7.43 10.68 4.59
N TYR A 11 8.21 10.13 3.66
CA TYR A 11 7.70 9.38 2.53
C TYR A 11 6.90 8.14 2.94
N THR A 12 7.17 7.56 4.12
CA THR A 12 6.50 6.35 4.56
C THR A 12 5.06 6.65 4.97
N GLY A 13 4.85 7.62 5.88
CA GLY A 13 3.53 8.09 6.26
C GLY A 13 2.76 8.66 5.07
N LEU A 14 3.40 9.53 4.29
CA LEU A 14 2.78 10.18 3.15
C LEU A 14 2.37 9.19 2.05
N SER A 15 3.16 8.14 1.82
CA SER A 15 2.80 7.10 0.84
C SER A 15 1.54 6.35 1.25
N GLY A 16 1.39 5.99 2.52
CA GLY A 16 0.22 5.27 3.01
C GLY A 16 -1.06 6.10 2.90
N ILE A 17 -1.04 7.36 3.37
CA ILE A 17 -2.23 8.23 3.28
C ILE A 17 -2.56 8.60 1.83
N SER A 18 -1.55 8.83 0.98
CA SER A 18 -1.73 9.10 -0.45
C SER A 18 -2.41 7.92 -1.14
N PHE A 19 -1.92 6.71 -0.90
CA PHE A 19 -2.50 5.48 -1.43
C PHE A 19 -3.97 5.32 -1.01
N LEU A 20 -4.29 5.46 0.28
CA LEU A 20 -5.66 5.26 0.75
C LEU A 20 -6.64 6.26 0.11
N LYS A 21 -6.28 7.55 0.05
CA LYS A 21 -7.10 8.59 -0.58
C LYS A 21 -7.33 8.32 -2.06
N GLU A 22 -6.30 7.84 -2.76
CA GLU A 22 -6.39 7.50 -4.17
C GLU A 22 -7.33 6.32 -4.43
N ILE A 23 -7.23 5.24 -3.62
CA ILE A 23 -8.12 4.09 -3.73
C ILE A 23 -9.57 4.48 -3.47
N ILE A 24 -9.83 5.29 -2.42
CA ILE A 24 -11.19 5.79 -2.14
C ILE A 24 -11.76 6.56 -3.33
N LYS A 25 -10.93 7.41 -3.99
CA LYS A 25 -11.35 8.16 -5.16
C LYS A 25 -11.62 7.27 -6.38
N LYS A 26 -10.83 6.20 -6.54
CA LYS A 26 -10.95 5.26 -7.65
C LYS A 26 -12.14 4.31 -7.52
N GLU A 27 -12.55 4.03 -6.28
CA GLU A 27 -13.68 3.18 -5.91
C GLU A 27 -14.82 4.05 -5.35
N PRO A 28 -15.58 4.80 -6.16
CA PRO A 28 -16.70 5.58 -5.67
C PRO A 28 -17.81 4.67 -5.15
N GLY A 29 -18.57 5.12 -4.14
CA GLY A 29 -19.70 4.38 -3.57
C GLY A 29 -19.54 4.13 -2.07
N THR A 30 -20.19 3.08 -1.58
CA THR A 30 -20.24 2.74 -0.15
C THR A 30 -19.79 1.30 0.15
N HIS A 31 -19.38 0.56 -0.89
CA HIS A 31 -18.84 -0.79 -0.72
C HIS A 31 -17.56 -0.79 0.10
N LYS A 32 -17.28 -1.95 0.70
CA LYS A 32 -15.99 -2.21 1.34
C LYS A 32 -14.91 -2.34 0.28
N ILE A 33 -13.73 -1.84 0.60
CA ILE A 33 -12.54 -1.98 -0.23
C ILE A 33 -11.52 -2.73 0.59
N ASN A 34 -11.15 -3.92 0.11
CA ASN A 34 -10.25 -4.81 0.78
C ASN A 34 -8.82 -4.52 0.35
N ILE A 35 -7.95 -4.21 1.31
CA ILE A 35 -6.58 -3.78 1.08
C ILE A 35 -5.67 -4.70 1.88
N ALA A 36 -4.67 -5.29 1.25
CA ALA A 36 -3.59 -5.96 1.97
C ALA A 36 -2.29 -5.16 1.92
N VAL A 37 -1.49 -5.34 2.98
CA VAL A 37 -0.16 -4.72 3.09
C VAL A 37 0.92 -5.75 2.77
N ASN A 38 1.68 -5.50 1.71
CA ASN A 38 2.84 -6.30 1.31
C ASN A 38 4.16 -5.65 1.73
N SER A 39 4.26 -5.31 3.01
CA SER A 39 5.43 -4.73 3.66
C SER A 39 5.29 -4.86 5.18
N TRP A 40 6.38 -4.72 5.92
CA TRP A 40 6.35 -4.56 7.38
C TRP A 40 6.00 -3.12 7.75
N TYR A 41 4.76 -2.71 7.45
CA TYR A 41 4.30 -1.34 7.65
C TYR A 41 2.88 -1.28 8.22
N PRO A 42 2.62 -0.52 9.30
CA PRO A 42 1.30 -0.44 9.91
C PRO A 42 0.35 0.52 9.17
N LEU A 43 -0.08 0.16 7.96
CA LEU A 43 -0.95 1.02 7.12
C LEU A 43 -2.24 1.43 7.82
N TRP A 44 -2.75 0.63 8.76
CA TRP A 44 -3.94 0.97 9.56
C TRP A 44 -3.79 2.28 10.34
N ARG A 45 -2.56 2.68 10.73
CA ARG A 45 -2.34 3.99 11.37
C ARG A 45 -2.67 5.15 10.43
N MET A 46 -2.41 4.99 9.13
CA MET A 46 -2.76 6.02 8.14
C MET A 46 -4.25 6.08 7.88
N LYS A 47 -4.93 4.94 7.97
CA LYS A 47 -6.40 4.85 7.91
C LYS A 47 -7.08 5.66 9.03
N GLU A 48 -6.45 5.79 10.20
CA GLU A 48 -6.96 6.62 11.30
C GLU A 48 -6.91 8.13 11.01
N LEU A 49 -6.22 8.58 9.96
CA LEU A 49 -6.18 9.98 9.53
C LEU A 49 -7.31 10.35 8.56
N LEU A 50 -8.11 9.37 8.15
CA LEU A 50 -9.24 9.57 7.24
C LEU A 50 -10.53 9.92 8.00
N GLU A 51 -11.45 10.56 7.29
CA GLU A 51 -12.82 10.75 7.78
C GLU A 51 -13.49 9.41 8.10
N LYS A 52 -14.39 9.41 9.08
CA LYS A 52 -15.06 8.19 9.57
C LYS A 52 -15.72 7.39 8.43
N LYS A 53 -16.43 8.07 7.52
CA LYS A 53 -17.12 7.45 6.38
C LYS A 53 -16.16 6.63 5.50
N ASP A 54 -14.96 7.16 5.26
CA ASP A 54 -13.97 6.55 4.38
C ASP A 54 -13.22 5.45 5.13
N ARG A 55 -12.89 5.69 6.40
CA ARG A 55 -12.29 4.71 7.31
C ARG A 55 -13.13 3.44 7.39
N GLU A 56 -14.44 3.57 7.54
CA GLU A 56 -15.33 2.43 7.68
C GLU A 56 -15.40 1.58 6.41
N ARG A 57 -15.16 2.17 5.22
CA ARG A 57 -15.14 1.44 3.95
C ARG A 57 -13.87 0.61 3.75
N LEU A 58 -12.75 1.02 4.32
CA LEU A 58 -11.46 0.35 4.13
C LEU A 58 -11.29 -0.82 5.09
N VAL A 59 -11.08 -2.03 4.56
CA VAL A 59 -10.70 -3.20 5.35
C VAL A 59 -9.22 -3.48 5.08
N ILE A 60 -8.39 -3.40 6.13
CA ILE A 60 -6.94 -3.58 6.00
C ILE A 60 -6.56 -4.95 6.54
N TYR A 61 -6.02 -5.78 5.66
CA TYR A 61 -5.49 -7.09 5.94
C TYR A 61 -3.99 -7.06 6.14
N ALA A 62 -3.51 -7.95 7.02
CA ALA A 62 -2.10 -8.25 7.15
C ALA A 62 -1.58 -9.02 5.92
N THR A 63 -0.26 -9.14 5.83
CA THR A 63 0.45 -9.73 4.69
C THR A 63 0.06 -11.18 4.40
N ASP A 64 -0.35 -11.96 5.39
CA ASP A 64 -0.77 -13.36 5.24
C ASP A 64 -2.10 -13.52 4.47
N LYS A 65 -2.95 -12.50 4.44
CA LYS A 65 -4.27 -12.51 3.78
C LYS A 65 -4.31 -11.74 2.45
N LYS A 66 -3.16 -11.57 1.79
CA LYS A 66 -3.04 -10.83 0.52
C LYS A 66 -3.97 -11.31 -0.60
N SER A 67 -4.29 -12.60 -0.65
CA SER A 67 -5.17 -13.19 -1.67
C SER A 67 -6.64 -12.76 -1.55
N GLU A 68 -7.06 -12.29 -0.38
CA GLU A 68 -8.42 -11.83 -0.09
C GLU A 68 -8.65 -10.35 -0.47
N ALA A 69 -7.58 -9.62 -0.81
CA ALA A 69 -7.67 -8.19 -1.08
C ALA A 69 -8.06 -7.85 -2.53
N ASP A 70 -8.63 -6.67 -2.72
CA ASP A 70 -8.86 -6.05 -4.04
C ASP A 70 -7.59 -5.30 -4.48
N TYR A 71 -6.91 -4.68 -3.51
CA TYR A 71 -5.69 -3.90 -3.71
C TYR A 71 -4.58 -4.31 -2.75
N ILE A 72 -3.32 -4.24 -3.21
CA ILE A 72 -2.14 -4.44 -2.37
C ILE A 72 -1.28 -3.18 -2.38
N PHE A 73 -0.92 -2.70 -1.19
CA PHE A 73 0.06 -1.66 -0.97
C PHE A 73 1.42 -2.24 -0.60
N SER A 74 2.51 -1.72 -1.15
CA SER A 74 3.88 -2.09 -0.78
C SER A 74 4.78 -0.87 -0.80
N ASN A 75 5.43 -0.57 0.31
CA ASN A 75 6.54 0.41 0.37
C ASN A 75 7.92 -0.26 0.33
N ARG A 76 7.97 -1.57 0.07
CA ARG A 76 9.19 -2.39 0.01
C ARG A 76 10.04 -2.45 1.29
N ILE A 77 9.48 -2.07 2.44
CA ILE A 77 10.11 -2.28 3.75
C ILE A 77 9.72 -3.67 4.26
N TYR A 78 10.70 -4.51 4.59
CA TYR A 78 10.49 -5.90 4.97
C TYR A 78 11.22 -6.23 6.27
N ASP A 79 10.64 -7.10 7.09
CA ASP A 79 11.26 -7.61 8.32
C ASP A 79 12.07 -8.90 8.11
N VAL A 80 12.11 -9.40 6.87
CA VAL A 80 12.86 -10.58 6.46
C VAL A 80 13.55 -10.35 5.12
N ASP A 81 14.62 -11.09 4.85
CA ASP A 81 15.26 -11.09 3.54
C ASP A 81 14.40 -11.84 2.51
N LYS A 82 13.82 -11.09 1.57
CA LYS A 82 12.97 -11.63 0.50
C LYS A 82 13.68 -12.60 -0.43
N LYS A 83 15.02 -12.61 -0.48
CA LYS A 83 15.77 -13.58 -1.26
C LYS A 83 15.57 -15.00 -0.74
N TYR A 84 15.37 -15.15 0.57
CA TYR A 84 15.23 -16.45 1.24
C TYR A 84 13.81 -16.72 1.73
N HIS A 85 12.98 -15.69 1.90
CA HIS A 85 11.63 -15.81 2.46
C HIS A 85 10.53 -15.31 1.52
N LYS A 86 9.52 -16.17 1.27
CA LYS A 86 8.38 -15.89 0.39
C LYS A 86 7.25 -15.08 1.04
N LYS A 87 7.42 -14.62 2.28
CA LYS A 87 6.39 -13.88 3.06
C LYS A 87 5.80 -12.70 2.28
N TYR A 88 6.63 -12.02 1.49
CA TYR A 88 6.26 -10.82 0.73
C TYR A 88 6.14 -11.05 -0.78
N ASP A 89 6.02 -12.30 -1.20
CA ASP A 89 5.69 -12.64 -2.59
C ASP A 89 4.25 -12.25 -2.87
N LEU A 90 4.02 -11.77 -4.09
CA LEU A 90 2.69 -11.37 -4.54
C LEU A 90 1.98 -12.59 -5.14
N PRO A 91 0.68 -12.77 -4.87
CA PRO A 91 -0.11 -13.77 -5.56
C PRO A 91 -0.18 -13.48 -7.07
N ILE A 92 -0.29 -14.53 -7.89
CA ILE A 92 -0.24 -14.43 -9.37
C ILE A 92 -1.37 -13.59 -9.97
N ASN A 93 -2.50 -13.49 -9.26
CA ASN A 93 -3.68 -12.75 -9.67
C ASN A 93 -3.61 -11.26 -9.32
N PHE A 94 -2.43 -10.69 -9.07
CA PHE A 94 -2.25 -9.26 -8.86
C PHE A 94 -1.34 -8.65 -9.91
N LYS A 95 -1.77 -7.53 -10.48
CA LYS A 95 -0.99 -6.74 -11.44
C LYS A 95 -0.65 -5.39 -10.85
N LYS A 96 0.59 -4.95 -11.05
CA LYS A 96 1.03 -3.61 -10.68
C LYS A 96 0.24 -2.58 -11.49
N ILE A 97 -0.47 -1.69 -10.81
CA ILE A 97 -1.24 -0.60 -11.43
C ILE A 97 -0.62 0.78 -11.19
N LYS A 98 0.25 0.90 -10.18
CA LYS A 98 0.96 2.14 -9.87
C LYS A 98 2.31 1.88 -9.26
N GLU A 99 3.25 2.77 -9.56
CA GLU A 99 4.55 2.87 -8.94
C GLU A 99 4.86 4.36 -8.72
N PHE A 100 5.15 4.74 -7.49
CA PHE A 100 5.60 6.09 -7.17
C PHE A 100 7.10 6.08 -6.90
N LYS A 101 7.82 6.91 -7.65
CA LYS A 101 9.27 7.03 -7.62
C LYS A 101 9.67 8.46 -7.28
N VAL A 102 10.71 8.58 -6.46
CA VAL A 102 11.44 9.83 -6.27
C VAL A 102 12.86 9.58 -6.77
N ASP A 103 13.23 10.33 -7.81
CA ASP A 103 14.44 10.12 -8.59
C ASP A 103 14.51 8.68 -9.14
N LYS A 104 15.35 7.81 -8.56
CA LYS A 104 15.47 6.39 -8.95
C LYS A 104 14.96 5.42 -7.87
N THR A 105 14.47 5.95 -6.75
CA THR A 105 14.02 5.16 -5.60
C THR A 105 12.52 4.94 -5.67
N ILE A 106 12.09 3.68 -5.62
CA ILE A 106 10.68 3.33 -5.50
C ILE A 106 10.25 3.58 -4.05
N ILE A 107 9.29 4.47 -3.86
CA ILE A 107 8.73 4.80 -2.55
C ILE A 107 7.59 3.85 -2.22
N TYR A 108 6.64 3.68 -3.15
CA TYR A 108 5.58 2.68 -2.98
C TYR A 108 5.03 2.19 -4.32
N GLU A 109 4.39 1.05 -4.26
CA GLU A 109 3.74 0.37 -5.37
C GLU A 109 2.32 0.01 -4.97
N VAL A 110 1.43 -0.01 -5.97
CA VAL A 110 0.06 -0.47 -5.83
C VAL A 110 -0.21 -1.55 -6.85
N TYR A 111 -0.82 -2.62 -6.37
CA TYR A 111 -1.27 -3.73 -7.19
C TYR A 111 -2.79 -3.86 -7.07
N ALA A 112 -3.45 -4.23 -8.15
CA ALA A 112 -4.87 -4.56 -8.15
C ALA A 112 -5.04 -6.02 -8.52
N LYS A 113 -6.06 -6.66 -7.95
CA LYS A 113 -6.48 -8.00 -8.34
C LYS A 113 -6.93 -7.99 -9.80
N VAL A 114 -6.55 -9.03 -10.52
CA VAL A 114 -6.97 -9.30 -11.89
C VAL A 114 -7.86 -10.54 -11.83
N ASP A 115 -9.04 -10.43 -12.43
CA ASP A 115 -9.96 -11.55 -12.64
C ASP A 115 -9.49 -12.44 -13.79
#